data_AF-A0A858Q8Y2-F1
#
_entry.id   AF-A0A858Q8Y2-F1
#
_cell.length_a   1.000
_cell.length_b   1.000
_cell.length_c   1.000
_cell.angle_alpha   90.00
_cell.angle_beta   90.00
_cell.angle_gamma   90.00
#
_symmetry.space_group_name_H-M   'P 1'
#
loop_
_entity.id
_entity.type
_entity.pdbx_description
1 polymer ?
#
loop_
_entity_poly.entity_id
_entity_poly.type
_entity_poly.pdbx_seq_one_letter_code
_entity_poly.pdbx_strand_id
1 'polypeptide(L)'
;MNTSVWRIGQILNSVQSTFVGLLRIWSIPLVLLLSLASGYTTYYGLSYFITDWIALIITVAVQSVIVICSLELASCHWRANLARFLTVGVTLAVALLVSVSFSYFKFYELSQQDNTLLTRYRTLDQNLNDYLDQVNQLKSTLMARQQKRTEAAAKEATQAYLGTLQGIREESRKRVGKGPMWNHYNELQLTEENRLRQMASNFGDLDQRIAAARGAVQKFSSDLKNPAVYAELMEQVRQVQAKADNLASVHGVKPVPAPVWGSHVEFVRGITPSFAMWEDLSLFALACAAMVDFFTLVLSYRLEFSAPGPLTEEEKVLAFQGLRQFSEFAINDNDELEFVFEKTELERAKRYPDWNRMFTVAFLLNRGFLRKVSERSVEFAPNLYPIMAECMRKEPAQAGPDEGISEGNIRRFIESKAHERRA
;
A
#
# COMPACT_ATOMS: atom_id res chain seq x y z
N MET A 1 25.65 32.53 36.68
CA MET A 1 25.17 32.02 35.38
C MET A 1 25.15 30.50 35.43
N ASN A 2 24.06 29.91 34.96
CA ASN A 2 23.43 28.67 35.43
C ASN A 2 24.18 27.35 35.14
N THR A 3 24.61 26.67 36.20
CA THR A 3 25.02 25.25 36.19
C THR A 3 23.90 24.30 35.72
N SER A 4 22.63 24.71 35.83
CA SER A 4 21.47 23.95 35.38
C SER A 4 21.33 23.89 33.85
N VAL A 5 21.67 24.97 33.13
CA VAL A 5 21.63 25.01 31.65
C VAL A 5 22.70 24.09 31.05
N TRP A 6 23.87 24.01 31.70
CA TRP A 6 24.96 23.13 31.28
C TRP A 6 24.62 21.64 31.51
N ARG A 7 23.94 21.31 32.62
CA ARG A 7 23.44 19.95 32.89
C ARG A 7 22.37 19.50 31.89
N ILE A 8 21.43 20.39 31.55
CA ILE A 8 20.40 20.10 30.53
C ILE A 8 21.04 19.90 29.17
N GLY A 9 22.01 20.74 28.79
CA GLY A 9 22.76 20.57 27.54
C GLY A 9 23.55 19.25 27.47
N GLN A 10 24.17 18.83 28.56
CA GLN A 10 24.86 17.53 28.64
C GLN A 10 23.91 16.33 28.55
N ILE A 11 22.75 16.39 29.22
CA ILE A 11 21.73 15.34 29.13
C ILE A 11 21.16 15.27 27.71
N LEU A 12 20.87 16.42 27.09
CA LEU A 12 20.35 16.48 25.73
C LEU A 12 21.36 15.92 24.70
N ASN A 13 22.65 16.26 24.87
CA ASN A 13 23.72 15.72 24.05
C ASN A 13 23.92 14.21 24.29
N SER A 14 23.81 13.75 25.53
CA SER A 14 23.88 12.31 25.87
C SER A 14 22.69 11.53 25.31
N VAL A 15 21.48 12.09 25.34
CA VAL A 15 20.27 11.48 24.75
C VAL A 15 20.37 11.47 23.24
N GLN A 16 20.85 12.56 22.63
CA GLN A 16 21.09 12.62 21.19
C GLN A 16 22.18 11.64 20.75
N SER A 17 23.28 11.52 21.50
CA SER A 17 24.37 10.59 21.18
C SER A 17 23.96 9.12 21.37
N THR A 18 23.19 8.81 22.42
CA THR A 18 22.63 7.47 22.62
C THR A 18 21.55 7.16 21.60
N PHE A 19 20.68 8.10 21.24
CA PHE A 19 19.67 7.92 20.19
C PHE A 19 20.32 7.72 18.83
N VAL A 20 21.33 8.51 18.47
CA VAL A 20 22.10 8.33 17.23
C VAL A 20 22.88 7.02 17.24
N GLY A 21 23.46 6.63 18.38
CA GLY A 21 24.14 5.34 18.55
C GLY A 21 23.18 4.14 18.44
N LEU A 22 21.98 4.25 19.01
CA LEU A 22 20.92 3.24 18.92
C LEU A 22 20.39 3.15 17.49
N LEU A 23 20.03 4.27 16.85
CA LEU A 23 19.60 4.33 15.45
C LEU A 23 20.62 3.69 14.52
N ARG A 24 21.90 3.85 14.82
CA ARG A 24 22.99 3.26 14.05
C ARG A 24 23.04 1.74 14.19
N ILE A 25 22.93 1.19 15.39
CA ILE A 25 22.87 -0.27 15.61
C ILE A 25 21.62 -0.85 14.92
N TRP A 26 20.51 -0.12 14.99
CA TRP A 26 19.25 -0.52 14.37
C TRP A 26 19.15 -0.21 12.88
N SER A 27 20.04 0.59 12.30
CA SER A 27 19.94 0.98 10.90
C SER A 27 20.14 -0.19 9.93
N ILE A 28 21.02 -1.15 10.25
CA ILE A 28 21.20 -2.37 9.46
C ILE A 28 19.92 -3.22 9.44
N PRO A 29 19.35 -3.64 10.59
CA PRO A 29 18.11 -4.41 10.58
C PRO A 29 16.92 -3.61 10.03
N LEU A 30 16.87 -2.28 10.23
CA LEU A 30 15.84 -1.43 9.62
C LEU A 30 15.93 -1.42 8.10
N VAL A 31 17.12 -1.28 7.52
CA VAL A 31 17.31 -1.35 6.06
C VAL A 31 16.93 -2.72 5.51
N LEU A 32 17.30 -3.81 6.20
CA LEU A 32 16.90 -5.15 5.80
C LEU A 32 15.38 -5.36 5.87
N LEU A 33 14.73 -4.89 6.93
CA LEU A 33 13.27 -4.97 7.07
C LEU A 33 12.54 -4.11 6.03
N LEU A 34 13.04 -2.91 5.74
CA LEU A 34 12.49 -2.04 4.71
C LEU A 34 12.68 -2.62 3.30
N SER A 35 13.85 -3.20 3.01
CA SER A 35 14.08 -3.91 1.75
C SER A 35 13.22 -5.16 1.63
N LEU A 36 12.97 -5.89 2.73
CA LEU A 36 12.03 -7.01 2.74
C LEU A 36 10.59 -6.55 2.50
N ALA A 37 10.17 -5.43 3.11
CA ALA A 37 8.84 -4.86 2.93
C ALA A 37 8.63 -4.32 1.51
N SER A 38 9.61 -3.57 0.99
CA SER A 38 9.64 -3.12 -0.42
C SER A 38 9.62 -4.30 -1.37
N GLY A 39 10.48 -5.31 -1.12
CA GLY A 39 10.50 -6.55 -1.87
C GLY A 39 9.15 -7.26 -1.87
N TYR A 40 8.49 -7.38 -0.72
CA TYR A 40 7.16 -7.99 -0.63
C TYR A 40 6.13 -7.26 -1.50
N THR A 41 6.09 -5.93 -1.43
CA THR A 41 5.13 -5.12 -2.22
C THR A 41 5.42 -5.18 -3.73
N THR A 42 6.70 -5.21 -4.11
CA THR A 42 7.14 -5.39 -5.51
C THR A 42 6.81 -6.78 -6.03
N TYR A 43 7.12 -7.83 -5.26
CA TYR A 43 6.80 -9.22 -5.56
C TYR A 43 5.30 -9.41 -5.79
N TYR A 44 4.48 -8.85 -4.90
CA TYR A 44 3.03 -8.94 -4.99
C TYR A 44 2.50 -8.31 -6.28
N GLY A 45 2.99 -7.11 -6.65
CA GLY A 45 2.59 -6.47 -7.91
C GLY A 45 3.01 -7.28 -9.14
N LEU A 46 4.20 -7.86 -9.10
CA LEU A 46 4.80 -8.56 -10.24
C LEU A 46 4.24 -9.99 -10.43
N SER A 47 3.83 -10.66 -9.36
CA SER A 47 3.22 -12.01 -9.41
C SER A 47 1.89 -12.05 -10.16
N TYR A 48 1.23 -10.90 -10.37
CA TYR A 48 0.04 -10.85 -11.22
C TYR A 48 0.32 -10.94 -12.72
N PHE A 49 1.53 -10.60 -13.14
CA PHE A 49 1.91 -10.57 -14.56
C PHE A 49 2.79 -11.76 -14.96
N ILE A 50 3.54 -12.32 -14.02
CA ILE A 50 4.53 -13.38 -14.27
C ILE A 50 4.35 -14.49 -13.21
N THR A 51 4.76 -15.71 -13.53
CA THR A 51 4.77 -16.83 -12.59
C THR A 51 5.50 -16.50 -11.28
N ASP A 52 4.91 -16.88 -10.15
CA ASP A 52 5.38 -16.58 -8.79
C ASP A 52 6.88 -16.79 -8.56
N TRP A 53 7.46 -17.89 -9.03
CA TRP A 53 8.89 -18.16 -8.81
C TRP A 53 9.83 -17.20 -9.58
N ILE A 54 9.45 -16.82 -10.80
CA ILE A 54 10.20 -15.82 -11.59
C ILE A 54 10.04 -14.46 -10.92
N ALA A 55 8.85 -14.16 -10.43
CA ALA A 55 8.58 -12.91 -9.73
C ALA A 55 9.46 -12.74 -8.49
N LEU A 56 9.63 -13.83 -7.73
CA LEU A 56 10.52 -13.85 -6.57
C LEU A 56 11.98 -13.56 -6.95
N ILE A 57 12.49 -14.21 -8.00
CA ILE A 57 13.88 -14.02 -8.46
C ILE A 57 14.11 -12.58 -8.90
N ILE A 58 13.21 -12.01 -9.71
CA ILE A 58 13.31 -10.63 -10.19
C ILE A 58 13.28 -9.66 -9.00
N THR A 59 12.39 -9.89 -8.04
CA THR A 59 12.28 -9.04 -6.84
C THR A 59 13.57 -9.04 -6.04
N VAL A 60 14.16 -10.21 -5.77
CA VAL A 60 15.44 -10.32 -5.05
C VAL A 60 16.55 -9.60 -5.82
N ALA A 61 16.58 -9.71 -7.14
CA ALA A 61 17.55 -9.02 -7.99
C ALA A 61 17.38 -7.49 -7.91
N VAL A 62 16.16 -6.97 -8.06
CA VAL A 62 15.87 -5.53 -7.99
C VAL A 62 16.25 -4.96 -6.62
N GLN A 63 15.87 -5.63 -5.54
CA GLN A 63 16.20 -5.19 -4.18
C GLN A 63 17.71 -5.21 -3.91
N SER A 64 18.40 -6.24 -4.39
CA SER A 64 19.87 -6.34 -4.28
C SER A 64 20.55 -5.20 -5.04
N VAL A 65 20.09 -4.88 -6.25
CA VAL A 65 20.60 -3.74 -7.03
C VAL A 65 20.34 -2.42 -6.31
N ILE A 66 19.15 -2.20 -5.73
CA ILE A 66 18.86 -0.97 -4.97
C ILE A 66 19.84 -0.81 -3.80
N VAL A 67 20.07 -1.85 -3.00
CA VAL A 67 20.98 -1.78 -1.85
C VAL A 67 22.43 -1.60 -2.29
N ILE A 68 22.92 -2.41 -3.24
CA ILE A 68 24.30 -2.35 -3.72
C ILE A 68 24.58 -0.99 -4.38
N CYS A 69 23.72 -0.53 -5.28
CA CYS A 69 23.91 0.76 -5.93
C CYS A 69 23.77 1.93 -4.95
N SER A 70 22.94 1.82 -3.90
CA SER A 70 22.85 2.86 -2.86
C SER A 70 24.16 2.98 -2.06
N LEU A 71 24.80 1.84 -1.75
CA LEU A 71 26.12 1.82 -1.12
C LEU A 71 27.19 2.32 -2.11
N GLU A 72 27.26 1.80 -3.32
CA GLU A 72 28.24 2.28 -4.30
C GLU A 72 28.13 3.79 -4.57
N LEU A 73 26.91 4.34 -4.62
CA LEU A 73 26.69 5.77 -4.79
C LEU A 73 27.15 6.59 -3.58
N ALA A 74 27.04 6.05 -2.36
CA ALA A 74 27.58 6.68 -1.16
C ALA A 74 29.13 6.63 -1.11
N SER A 75 29.74 5.58 -1.68
CA SER A 75 31.19 5.44 -1.81
C SER A 75 31.81 6.34 -2.90
N CYS A 76 31.03 6.65 -3.95
CA CYS A 76 31.51 7.32 -5.15
C CYS A 76 31.38 8.84 -5.07
N HIS A 77 32.47 9.55 -5.26
CA HIS A 77 32.47 11.01 -5.40
C HIS A 77 32.16 11.41 -6.85
N TRP A 78 31.15 12.27 -7.04
CA TRP A 78 30.76 12.78 -8.36
C TRP A 78 31.90 13.47 -9.11
N ARG A 79 32.79 14.17 -8.39
CA ARG A 79 33.94 14.89 -8.97
C ARG A 79 35.05 13.95 -9.44
N ALA A 80 35.39 12.94 -8.66
CA ALA A 80 36.48 12.02 -8.98
C ALA A 80 36.13 11.00 -10.09
N ASN A 81 34.86 10.58 -10.20
CA ASN A 81 34.44 9.55 -11.17
C ASN A 81 33.01 9.76 -11.70
N LEU A 82 32.84 10.78 -12.54
CA LEU A 82 31.54 11.15 -13.14
C LEU A 82 30.87 9.98 -13.88
N ALA A 83 31.63 9.24 -14.71
CA ALA A 83 31.08 8.16 -15.51
C ALA A 83 30.53 7.00 -14.65
N ARG A 84 31.29 6.57 -13.64
CA ARG A 84 30.86 5.52 -12.70
C ARG A 84 29.65 5.99 -11.89
N PHE A 85 29.68 7.22 -11.38
CA PHE A 85 28.56 7.79 -10.65
C PHE A 85 27.28 7.81 -11.50
N LEU A 86 27.35 8.29 -12.76
CA LEU A 86 26.20 8.32 -13.66
C LEU A 86 25.67 6.91 -13.94
N THR A 87 26.54 5.93 -14.21
CA THR A 87 26.11 4.55 -14.48
C THR A 87 25.41 3.92 -13.27
N VAL A 88 25.94 4.11 -12.07
CA VAL A 88 25.34 3.62 -10.82
C VAL A 88 24.01 4.34 -10.55
N GLY A 89 23.98 5.67 -10.72
CA GLY A 89 22.77 6.49 -10.53
C GLY A 89 21.64 6.14 -11.50
N VAL A 90 21.94 5.92 -12.78
CA VAL A 90 20.93 5.49 -13.78
C VAL A 90 20.42 4.09 -13.44
N THR A 91 21.31 3.16 -13.09
CA THR A 91 20.92 1.80 -12.71
C THR A 91 20.01 1.81 -11.48
N LEU A 92 20.35 2.63 -10.48
CA LEU A 92 19.53 2.84 -9.29
C LEU A 92 18.16 3.45 -9.65
N ALA A 93 18.12 4.46 -10.52
CA ALA A 93 16.87 5.09 -10.94
C ALA A 93 15.94 4.09 -11.66
N VAL A 94 16.50 3.24 -12.52
CA VAL A 94 15.73 2.17 -13.19
C VAL A 94 15.20 1.16 -12.18
N ALA A 95 16.04 0.72 -11.23
CA ALA A 95 15.62 -0.24 -10.20
C ALA A 95 14.52 0.32 -9.30
N LEU A 96 14.63 1.58 -8.88
CA LEU A 96 13.60 2.30 -8.13
C LEU A 96 12.31 2.44 -8.93
N LEU A 97 12.39 2.80 -10.22
CA LEU A 97 11.21 2.95 -11.07
C LEU A 97 10.44 1.62 -11.18
N VAL A 98 11.17 0.51 -11.39
CA VAL A 98 10.57 -0.83 -11.43
C VAL A 98 9.93 -1.18 -10.08
N SER A 99 10.66 -1.02 -8.98
CA SER A 99 10.18 -1.32 -7.62
C SER A 99 8.92 -0.52 -7.27
N VAL A 100 8.94 0.80 -7.47
CA VAL A 100 7.80 1.69 -7.21
C VAL A 100 6.62 1.36 -8.12
N SER A 101 6.85 1.08 -9.40
CA SER A 101 5.76 0.80 -10.36
C SER A 101 4.99 -0.48 -10.01
N PHE A 102 5.67 -1.54 -9.56
CA PHE A 102 4.99 -2.76 -9.15
C PHE A 102 4.40 -2.65 -7.75
N SER A 103 5.09 -1.98 -6.82
CA SER A 103 4.58 -1.71 -5.47
C SER A 103 3.32 -0.84 -5.49
N TYR A 104 3.20 0.07 -6.47
CA TYR A 104 2.02 0.90 -6.68
C TYR A 104 0.74 0.08 -6.74
N PHE A 105 0.72 -1.08 -7.40
CA PHE A 105 -0.48 -1.91 -7.52
C PHE A 105 -1.02 -2.35 -6.15
N LYS A 106 -0.14 -2.70 -5.20
CA LYS A 106 -0.56 -3.11 -3.86
C LYS A 106 -1.17 -1.95 -3.08
N PHE A 107 -0.54 -0.78 -3.13
CA PHE A 107 -1.05 0.41 -2.45
C PHE A 107 -2.31 0.95 -3.11
N TYR A 108 -2.43 0.83 -4.44
CA TYR A 108 -3.63 1.18 -5.18
C TYR A 108 -4.80 0.30 -4.75
N GLU A 109 -4.62 -1.03 -4.74
CA GLU A 109 -5.63 -1.98 -4.25
C GLU A 109 -6.09 -1.62 -2.84
N LEU A 110 -5.16 -1.37 -1.91
CA LEU A 110 -5.49 -1.00 -0.54
C LEU A 110 -6.26 0.33 -0.46
N SER A 111 -5.85 1.33 -1.24
CA SER A 111 -6.48 2.66 -1.23
C SER A 111 -7.87 2.69 -1.87
N GLN A 112 -8.14 1.81 -2.84
CA GLN A 112 -9.37 1.81 -3.64
C GLN A 112 -10.34 0.67 -3.30
N GLN A 113 -9.96 -0.24 -2.41
CA GLN A 113 -10.79 -1.39 -2.03
C GLN A 113 -12.18 -0.95 -1.56
N ASP A 114 -12.25 -0.01 -0.62
CA ASP A 114 -13.51 0.44 -0.05
C ASP A 114 -14.34 1.24 -1.05
N ASN A 115 -13.71 2.10 -1.85
CA ASN A 115 -14.38 2.85 -2.92
C ASN A 115 -15.00 1.91 -3.98
N THR A 116 -14.28 0.85 -4.33
CA THR A 116 -14.75 -0.14 -5.31
C THR A 116 -15.93 -0.94 -4.75
N LEU A 117 -15.83 -1.40 -3.51
CA LEU A 117 -16.93 -2.11 -2.84
C LEU A 117 -18.19 -1.25 -2.74
N LEU A 118 -18.03 0.02 -2.38
CA LEU A 118 -19.14 0.98 -2.29
C LEU A 118 -19.76 1.27 -3.67
N THR A 119 -18.94 1.37 -4.72
CA THR A 119 -19.42 1.55 -6.10
C THR A 119 -20.19 0.34 -6.61
N ARG A 120 -19.68 -0.87 -6.34
CA ARG A 120 -20.38 -2.13 -6.64
C ARG A 120 -21.70 -2.22 -5.88
N TYR A 121 -21.71 -1.85 -4.60
CA TYR A 121 -22.93 -1.78 -3.80
C TYR A 121 -23.96 -0.80 -4.39
N ARG A 122 -23.56 0.42 -4.74
CA ARG A 122 -24.47 1.41 -5.37
C ARG A 122 -25.06 0.91 -6.67
N THR A 123 -24.24 0.25 -7.49
CA THR A 123 -24.70 -0.36 -8.75
C THR A 123 -25.70 -1.48 -8.49
N LEU A 124 -25.45 -2.31 -7.46
CA LEU A 124 -26.36 -3.38 -7.06
C LEU A 124 -27.69 -2.80 -6.56
N ASP A 125 -27.65 -1.81 -5.67
CA ASP A 125 -28.84 -1.15 -5.11
C ASP A 125 -29.66 -0.49 -6.22
N GLN A 126 -29.02 0.24 -7.13
CA GLN A 126 -29.69 0.83 -8.28
C GLN A 126 -30.34 -0.23 -9.19
N ASN A 127 -29.60 -1.29 -9.55
CA ASN A 127 -30.15 -2.37 -10.37
C ASN A 127 -31.32 -3.09 -9.70
N LEU A 128 -31.28 -3.26 -8.36
CA LEU A 128 -32.42 -3.82 -7.63
C LEU A 128 -33.60 -2.87 -7.67
N ASN A 129 -33.40 -1.58 -7.37
CA ASN A 129 -34.49 -0.62 -7.34
C ASN A 129 -35.16 -0.49 -8.72
N ASP A 130 -34.37 -0.45 -9.80
CA ASP A 130 -34.88 -0.44 -11.17
C ASP A 130 -35.68 -1.70 -11.49
N TYR A 131 -35.21 -2.87 -11.04
CA TYR A 131 -35.96 -4.13 -11.20
C TYR A 131 -37.27 -4.15 -10.41
N LEU A 132 -37.24 -3.73 -9.13
CA LEU A 132 -38.44 -3.67 -8.28
C LEU A 132 -39.47 -2.67 -8.83
N ASP A 133 -39.01 -1.57 -9.42
CA ASP A 133 -39.89 -0.60 -10.06
C ASP A 133 -40.53 -1.15 -11.33
N GLN A 134 -39.81 -1.94 -12.14
CA GLN A 134 -40.39 -2.66 -13.27
C GLN A 134 -41.42 -3.70 -12.81
N VAL A 135 -41.17 -4.42 -11.71
CA VAL A 135 -42.15 -5.35 -11.12
C VAL A 135 -43.40 -4.60 -10.63
N ASN A 136 -43.23 -3.43 -10.02
CA ASN A 136 -44.34 -2.56 -9.61
C ASN A 136 -45.15 -2.03 -10.81
N GLN A 137 -44.49 -1.69 -11.92
CA GLN A 137 -45.15 -1.30 -13.17
C GLN A 137 -45.92 -2.47 -13.80
N LEU A 138 -45.38 -3.69 -13.77
CA LEU A 138 -46.10 -4.88 -14.21
C LEU A 138 -47.37 -5.08 -13.37
N LYS A 139 -47.25 -5.00 -12.04
CA LYS A 139 -48.39 -5.07 -11.11
C LYS A 139 -49.45 -4.04 -11.44
N SER A 140 -49.08 -2.75 -11.58
CA SER A 140 -50.04 -1.68 -11.84
C SER A 140 -50.76 -1.87 -13.18
N THR A 141 -50.04 -2.31 -14.21
CA THR A 141 -50.59 -2.61 -15.53
C THR A 141 -51.59 -3.77 -15.48
N LEU A 142 -51.24 -4.85 -14.78
CA LEU A 142 -52.09 -6.02 -14.60
C LEU A 142 -53.37 -5.66 -13.82
N MET A 143 -53.23 -4.89 -12.74
CA MET A 143 -54.36 -4.44 -11.91
C MET A 143 -55.29 -3.53 -12.70
N ALA A 144 -54.76 -2.55 -13.44
CA ALA A 144 -55.55 -1.65 -14.28
C ALA A 144 -56.30 -2.41 -15.39
N ARG A 145 -55.69 -3.45 -15.96
CA ARG A 145 -56.34 -4.29 -16.98
C ARG A 145 -57.49 -5.09 -16.40
N GLN A 146 -57.33 -5.66 -15.20
CA GLN A 146 -58.37 -6.41 -14.53
C GLN A 146 -59.51 -5.50 -14.05
N GLN A 147 -59.19 -4.34 -13.49
CA GLN A 147 -60.17 -3.32 -13.10
C GLN A 147 -61.08 -2.91 -14.27
N LYS A 148 -60.49 -2.64 -15.45
CA LYS A 148 -61.26 -2.34 -16.67
C LYS A 148 -62.20 -3.47 -17.08
N ARG A 149 -61.80 -4.75 -16.89
CA ARG A 149 -62.66 -5.91 -17.18
C ARG A 149 -63.83 -6.00 -16.20
N THR A 150 -63.57 -5.78 -14.91
CA THR A 150 -64.62 -5.75 -13.89
C THR A 150 -65.61 -4.61 -14.13
N GLU A 151 -65.13 -3.42 -14.49
CA GLU A 151 -65.99 -2.27 -14.85
C GLU A 151 -66.82 -2.52 -16.11
N ALA A 152 -66.25 -3.18 -17.12
CA ALA A 152 -66.98 -3.59 -18.32
C ALA A 152 -68.08 -4.61 -17.98
N ALA A 153 -67.76 -5.64 -17.19
CA ALA A 153 -68.71 -6.64 -16.74
C ALA A 153 -69.85 -6.03 -15.90
N ALA A 154 -69.55 -5.05 -15.03
CA ALA A 154 -70.56 -4.33 -14.26
C ALA A 154 -71.48 -3.47 -15.15
N LYS A 155 -70.92 -2.81 -16.18
CA LYS A 155 -71.72 -2.07 -17.17
C LYS A 155 -72.63 -3.00 -17.98
N GLU A 156 -72.11 -4.14 -18.42
CA GLU A 156 -72.88 -5.16 -19.16
C GLU A 156 -74.00 -5.76 -18.29
N ALA A 157 -73.73 -6.07 -17.02
CA ALA A 157 -74.75 -6.54 -16.07
C ALA A 157 -75.86 -5.50 -15.85
N THR A 158 -75.49 -4.22 -15.74
CA THR A 158 -76.44 -3.11 -15.62
C THR A 158 -77.27 -2.93 -16.88
N GLN A 159 -76.65 -3.00 -18.06
CA GLN A 159 -77.34 -2.92 -19.34
C GLN A 159 -78.25 -4.13 -19.60
N ALA A 160 -77.85 -5.33 -19.16
CA ALA A 160 -78.67 -6.54 -19.19
C ALA A 160 -79.89 -6.43 -18.26
N TYR A 161 -79.72 -5.84 -17.07
CA TYR A 161 -80.82 -5.54 -16.16
C TYR A 161 -81.85 -4.58 -16.77
N LEU A 162 -81.36 -3.55 -17.47
CA LEU A 162 -82.18 -2.54 -18.14
C LEU A 162 -82.72 -2.99 -19.51
N GLY A 163 -82.30 -4.16 -20.01
CA GLY A 163 -82.71 -4.68 -21.32
C GLY A 163 -82.21 -3.86 -22.52
N THR A 164 -81.08 -3.16 -22.36
CA THR A 164 -80.50 -2.22 -23.36
C THR A 164 -79.28 -2.78 -24.09
N LEU A 165 -78.84 -4.00 -23.76
CA LEU A 165 -77.65 -4.62 -24.33
C LEU A 165 -77.78 -4.85 -25.86
N GLN A 166 -76.78 -4.45 -26.63
CA GLN A 166 -76.74 -4.65 -28.09
C GLN A 166 -76.45 -6.13 -28.40
N GLY A 167 -77.49 -6.90 -28.76
CA GLY A 167 -77.40 -8.34 -29.01
C GLY A 167 -78.57 -9.16 -28.46
N ILE A 168 -79.47 -8.53 -27.68
CA ILE A 168 -80.68 -9.18 -27.17
C ILE A 168 -81.70 -9.35 -28.32
N ARG A 169 -82.30 -10.57 -28.44
CA ARG A 169 -83.44 -10.84 -29.35
C ARG A 169 -84.54 -9.80 -29.14
N GLU A 170 -85.16 -9.30 -30.22
CA GLU A 170 -86.14 -8.21 -30.16
C GLU A 170 -87.29 -8.45 -29.15
N GLU A 171 -87.70 -9.70 -28.96
CA GLU A 171 -88.74 -10.12 -28.01
C GLU A 171 -88.37 -9.91 -26.52
N SER A 172 -87.07 -9.87 -26.20
CA SER A 172 -86.54 -9.71 -24.84
C SER A 172 -86.05 -8.27 -24.57
N ARG A 173 -86.04 -7.42 -25.60
CA ARG A 173 -85.67 -6.00 -25.52
C ARG A 173 -86.74 -5.26 -24.71
N LYS A 174 -86.32 -4.37 -23.80
CA LYS A 174 -87.20 -3.59 -22.88
C LYS A 174 -87.87 -4.36 -21.73
N ARG A 175 -87.55 -5.64 -21.49
CA ARG A 175 -87.94 -6.32 -20.23
C ARG A 175 -86.92 -5.99 -19.15
N VAL A 176 -87.29 -5.09 -18.23
CA VAL A 176 -86.45 -4.69 -17.08
C VAL A 176 -86.58 -5.72 -15.97
N GLY A 177 -85.47 -6.18 -15.40
CA GLY A 177 -85.48 -7.02 -14.19
C GLY A 177 -84.53 -8.21 -14.20
N LYS A 178 -84.70 -9.09 -13.20
CA LYS A 178 -83.84 -10.25 -12.92
C LYS A 178 -84.16 -11.45 -13.82
N GLY A 179 -84.02 -11.28 -15.12
CA GLY A 179 -84.19 -12.35 -16.11
C GLY A 179 -82.95 -13.27 -16.23
N PRO A 180 -83.04 -14.37 -17.01
CA PRO A 180 -81.92 -15.30 -17.21
C PRO A 180 -80.68 -14.64 -17.80
N MET A 181 -80.84 -13.62 -18.66
CA MET A 181 -79.71 -12.84 -19.19
C MET A 181 -79.02 -12.01 -18.10
N TRP A 182 -79.80 -11.38 -17.21
CA TRP A 182 -79.22 -10.64 -16.08
C TRP A 182 -78.45 -11.60 -15.15
N ASN A 183 -78.98 -12.80 -14.87
CA ASN A 183 -78.27 -13.79 -14.05
C ASN A 183 -76.90 -14.14 -14.65
N HIS A 184 -76.82 -14.37 -15.96
CA HIS A 184 -75.55 -14.69 -16.63
C HIS A 184 -74.51 -13.56 -16.50
N TYR A 185 -74.90 -12.31 -16.79
CA TYR A 185 -73.97 -11.18 -16.67
C TYR A 185 -73.63 -10.82 -15.22
N ASN A 186 -74.56 -11.05 -14.29
CA ASN A 186 -74.31 -10.86 -12.86
C ASN A 186 -73.34 -11.93 -12.31
N GLU A 187 -73.46 -13.19 -12.75
CA GLU A 187 -72.48 -14.25 -12.46
C GLU A 187 -71.10 -13.91 -13.04
N LEU A 188 -71.05 -13.37 -14.26
CA LEU A 188 -69.81 -12.91 -14.87
C LEU A 188 -69.17 -11.76 -14.06
N GLN A 189 -69.97 -10.78 -13.65
CA GLN A 189 -69.50 -9.69 -12.79
C GLN A 189 -68.95 -10.23 -11.46
N LEU A 190 -69.69 -11.10 -10.76
CA LEU A 190 -69.26 -11.73 -9.51
C LEU A 190 -67.95 -12.51 -9.69
N THR A 191 -67.80 -13.21 -10.82
CA THR A 191 -66.57 -13.94 -11.15
C THR A 191 -65.39 -13.00 -11.35
N GLU A 192 -65.57 -11.89 -12.07
CA GLU A 192 -64.52 -10.90 -12.29
C GLU A 192 -64.15 -10.13 -11.00
N GLU A 193 -65.12 -9.83 -10.13
CA GLU A 193 -64.88 -9.26 -8.80
C GLU A 193 -64.08 -10.22 -7.91
N ASN A 194 -64.42 -11.51 -7.91
CA ASN A 194 -63.68 -12.53 -7.17
C ASN A 194 -62.24 -12.68 -7.70
N ARG A 195 -62.04 -12.63 -9.02
CA ARG A 195 -60.70 -12.60 -9.63
C ARG A 195 -59.90 -11.37 -9.20
N LEU A 196 -60.52 -10.20 -9.18
CA LEU A 196 -59.88 -8.96 -8.72
C LEU A 196 -59.45 -9.05 -7.24
N ARG A 197 -60.30 -9.63 -6.37
CA ARG A 197 -59.97 -9.85 -4.96
C ARG A 197 -58.81 -10.85 -4.76
N GLN A 198 -58.83 -11.97 -5.49
CA GLN A 198 -57.73 -12.94 -5.47
C GLN A 198 -56.42 -12.31 -5.95
N MET A 199 -56.48 -11.49 -6.99
CA MET A 199 -55.34 -10.77 -7.54
C MET A 199 -54.78 -9.74 -6.55
N ALA A 200 -55.64 -8.99 -5.86
CA ALA A 200 -55.24 -8.06 -4.80
C ALA A 200 -54.52 -8.78 -3.64
N SER A 201 -55.00 -9.96 -3.24
CA SER A 201 -54.33 -10.79 -2.23
C SER A 201 -52.93 -11.25 -2.68
N ASN A 202 -52.81 -11.72 -3.92
CA ASN A 202 -51.52 -12.13 -4.50
C ASN A 202 -50.52 -10.97 -4.61
N PHE A 203 -51.02 -9.75 -4.86
CA PHE A 203 -50.20 -8.55 -4.86
C PHE A 203 -49.76 -8.11 -3.46
N GLY A 204 -50.56 -8.37 -2.43
CA GLY A 204 -50.14 -8.15 -1.04
C GLY A 204 -48.93 -9.00 -0.65
N ASP A 205 -48.89 -10.28 -1.05
CA ASP A 205 -47.71 -11.15 -0.86
C ASP A 205 -46.51 -10.65 -1.67
N LEU A 206 -46.71 -10.16 -2.90
CA LEU A 206 -45.64 -9.55 -3.69
C LEU A 206 -45.07 -8.30 -3.00
N ASP A 207 -45.92 -7.42 -2.48
CA ASP A 207 -45.50 -6.19 -1.79
C ASP A 207 -44.67 -6.49 -0.54
N GLN A 208 -45.06 -7.52 0.23
CA GLN A 208 -44.29 -7.99 1.39
C GLN A 208 -42.90 -8.47 0.98
N ARG A 209 -42.79 -9.22 -0.13
CA ARG A 209 -41.50 -9.71 -0.66
C ARG A 209 -40.64 -8.56 -1.20
N ILE A 210 -41.24 -7.57 -1.86
CA ILE A 210 -40.54 -6.36 -2.31
C ILE A 210 -39.99 -5.58 -1.10
N ALA A 211 -40.79 -5.42 -0.04
CA ALA A 211 -40.34 -4.78 1.19
C ALA A 211 -39.21 -5.57 1.87
N ALA A 212 -39.30 -6.91 1.89
CA ALA A 212 -38.26 -7.78 2.42
C ALA A 212 -36.95 -7.67 1.63
N ALA A 213 -37.02 -7.62 0.29
CA ALA A 213 -35.84 -7.43 -0.57
C ALA A 213 -35.17 -6.07 -0.35
N ARG A 214 -35.96 -4.98 -0.23
CA ARG A 214 -35.43 -3.64 0.12
C ARG A 214 -34.79 -3.63 1.51
N GLY A 215 -35.42 -4.29 2.48
CA GLY A 215 -34.86 -4.46 3.82
C GLY A 215 -33.54 -5.24 3.80
N ALA A 216 -33.44 -6.30 2.99
CA ALA A 216 -32.22 -7.09 2.85
C ALA A 216 -31.06 -6.28 2.23
N VAL A 217 -31.32 -5.40 1.23
CA VAL A 217 -30.28 -4.50 0.71
C VAL A 217 -29.82 -3.48 1.74
N GLN A 218 -30.74 -2.94 2.54
CA GLN A 218 -30.39 -2.02 3.62
C GLN A 218 -29.55 -2.72 4.68
N LYS A 219 -29.88 -3.97 5.06
CA LYS A 219 -29.02 -4.77 5.93
C LYS A 219 -27.64 -5.01 5.31
N PHE A 220 -27.59 -5.32 4.02
CA PHE A 220 -26.33 -5.54 3.31
C PHE A 220 -25.45 -4.28 3.27
N SER A 221 -26.04 -3.08 3.22
CA SER A 221 -25.30 -1.81 3.29
C SER A 221 -24.45 -1.66 4.55
N SER A 222 -24.85 -2.31 5.65
CA SER A 222 -24.14 -2.23 6.93
C SER A 222 -22.90 -3.14 7.00
N ASP A 223 -22.89 -4.24 6.25
CA ASP A 223 -21.81 -5.22 6.27
C ASP A 223 -21.63 -5.88 4.89
N LEU A 224 -20.93 -5.15 4.01
CA LEU A 224 -20.70 -5.53 2.61
C LEU A 224 -19.83 -6.76 2.42
N LYS A 225 -19.09 -7.19 3.45
CA LYS A 225 -18.13 -8.31 3.36
C LYS A 225 -18.74 -9.61 3.88
N ASN A 226 -19.96 -9.58 4.38
CA ASN A 226 -20.59 -10.74 5.01
C ASN A 226 -21.32 -11.63 4.00
N PRO A 227 -20.84 -12.87 3.78
CA PRO A 227 -21.43 -13.76 2.80
C PRO A 227 -22.86 -14.18 3.16
N ALA A 228 -23.21 -14.25 4.44
CA ALA A 228 -24.54 -14.66 4.88
C ALA A 228 -25.60 -13.60 4.56
N VAL A 229 -25.27 -12.31 4.74
CA VAL A 229 -26.18 -11.20 4.43
C VAL A 229 -26.37 -11.06 2.92
N TYR A 230 -25.31 -11.28 2.13
CA TYR A 230 -25.44 -11.33 0.68
C TYR A 230 -26.31 -12.51 0.22
N ALA A 231 -26.15 -13.69 0.81
CA ALA A 231 -27.00 -14.84 0.50
C ALA A 231 -28.47 -14.61 0.86
N GLU A 232 -28.76 -13.96 1.99
CA GLU A 232 -30.11 -13.54 2.37
C GLU A 232 -30.71 -12.60 1.32
N LEU A 233 -29.96 -11.59 0.88
CA LEU A 233 -30.38 -10.67 -0.18
C LEU A 233 -30.71 -11.39 -1.48
N MET A 234 -29.82 -12.27 -1.95
CA MET A 234 -30.03 -13.06 -3.16
C MET A 234 -31.30 -13.90 -3.07
N GLU A 235 -31.55 -14.51 -1.91
CA GLU A 235 -32.75 -15.32 -1.69
C GLU A 235 -34.03 -14.48 -1.70
N GLN A 236 -34.03 -13.30 -1.07
CA GLN A 236 -35.19 -12.40 -1.10
C GLN A 236 -35.50 -11.94 -2.53
N VAL A 237 -34.48 -11.62 -3.33
CA VAL A 237 -34.67 -11.20 -4.72
C VAL A 237 -35.15 -12.36 -5.59
N ARG A 238 -34.62 -13.58 -5.39
CA ARG A 238 -35.11 -14.79 -6.07
C ARG A 238 -36.58 -15.07 -5.75
N GLN A 239 -37.01 -14.83 -4.51
CA GLN A 239 -38.41 -14.97 -4.12
C GLN A 239 -39.32 -13.94 -4.80
N VAL A 240 -38.88 -12.68 -4.93
CA VAL A 240 -39.60 -11.66 -5.72
C VAL A 240 -39.70 -12.09 -7.18
N GLN A 241 -38.59 -12.55 -7.77
CA GLN A 241 -38.55 -13.03 -9.15
C GLN A 241 -39.51 -14.20 -9.38
N ALA A 242 -39.45 -15.25 -8.56
CA ALA A 242 -40.33 -16.40 -8.70
C ALA A 242 -41.81 -16.02 -8.64
N LYS A 243 -42.17 -15.05 -7.77
CA LYS A 243 -43.55 -14.56 -7.66
C LYS A 243 -43.95 -13.70 -8.86
N ALA A 244 -43.08 -12.79 -9.30
CA ALA A 244 -43.31 -11.94 -10.46
C ALA A 244 -43.47 -12.77 -11.75
N ASP A 245 -42.63 -13.79 -11.94
CA ASP A 245 -42.68 -14.70 -13.09
C ASP A 245 -43.97 -15.54 -13.10
N ASN A 246 -44.38 -16.05 -11.93
CA ASN A 246 -45.65 -16.74 -11.79
C ASN A 246 -46.82 -15.82 -12.19
N LEU A 247 -46.87 -14.59 -11.66
CA LEU A 247 -47.90 -13.60 -12.01
C LEU A 247 -47.89 -13.26 -13.51
N ALA A 248 -46.72 -13.07 -14.10
CA ALA A 248 -46.59 -12.82 -15.53
C ALA A 248 -47.12 -14.00 -16.35
N SER A 249 -46.76 -15.23 -15.97
CA SER A 249 -47.18 -16.46 -16.66
C SER A 249 -48.70 -16.70 -16.60
N VAL A 250 -49.32 -16.51 -15.43
CA VAL A 250 -50.77 -16.71 -15.23
C VAL A 250 -51.59 -15.73 -16.07
N HIS A 251 -51.07 -14.52 -16.30
CA HIS A 251 -51.75 -13.48 -17.06
C HIS A 251 -51.28 -13.35 -18.52
N GLY A 252 -50.40 -14.25 -18.99
CA GLY A 252 -49.89 -14.25 -20.36
C GLY A 252 -49.06 -13.01 -20.73
N VAL A 253 -48.42 -12.38 -19.75
CA VAL A 253 -47.53 -11.23 -19.94
C VAL A 253 -46.09 -11.70 -19.89
N LYS A 254 -45.19 -11.01 -20.62
CA LYS A 254 -43.76 -11.32 -20.58
C LYS A 254 -43.21 -11.03 -19.18
N PRO A 255 -42.39 -11.91 -18.60
CA PRO A 255 -41.76 -11.68 -17.30
C PRO A 255 -40.77 -10.51 -17.36
N VAL A 256 -40.54 -9.88 -16.21
CA VAL A 256 -39.55 -8.80 -16.07
C VAL A 256 -38.16 -9.46 -16.01
N PRO A 257 -37.18 -9.04 -16.83
CA PRO A 257 -35.85 -9.61 -16.79
C PRO A 257 -35.17 -9.28 -15.46
N ALA A 258 -34.75 -10.31 -14.73
CA ALA A 258 -34.03 -10.14 -13.48
C ALA A 258 -32.57 -9.71 -13.73
N PRO A 259 -32.00 -8.83 -12.88
CA PRO A 259 -30.59 -8.48 -12.98
C PRO A 259 -29.71 -9.69 -12.65
N VAL A 260 -28.67 -9.90 -13.46
CA VAL A 260 -27.70 -10.99 -13.24
C VAL A 260 -26.63 -10.48 -12.28
N TRP A 261 -26.57 -11.08 -11.09
CA TRP A 261 -25.55 -10.77 -10.10
C TRP A 261 -24.59 -11.93 -9.93
N GLY A 262 -23.31 -11.59 -9.74
CA GLY A 262 -22.25 -12.56 -9.48
C GLY A 262 -22.31 -13.16 -8.08
N SER A 263 -21.38 -14.06 -7.81
CA SER A 263 -21.21 -14.63 -6.46
C SER A 263 -20.67 -13.58 -5.47
N HIS A 264 -20.86 -13.81 -4.16
CA HIS A 264 -20.25 -12.95 -3.14
C HIS A 264 -18.72 -12.88 -3.27
N VAL A 265 -18.10 -13.98 -3.72
CA VAL A 265 -16.65 -14.03 -3.95
C VAL A 265 -16.23 -13.05 -5.04
N GLU A 266 -16.99 -12.96 -6.12
CA GLU A 266 -16.76 -11.97 -7.19
C GLU A 266 -17.05 -10.55 -6.72
N PHE A 267 -18.07 -10.37 -5.89
CA PHE A 267 -18.43 -9.07 -5.33
C PHE A 267 -17.34 -8.51 -4.41
N VAL A 268 -16.76 -9.34 -3.55
CA VAL A 268 -15.69 -8.93 -2.60
C VAL A 268 -14.30 -9.00 -3.22
N ARG A 269 -14.15 -9.64 -4.40
CA ARG A 269 -12.86 -9.77 -5.08
C ARG A 269 -12.18 -8.41 -5.20
N GLY A 270 -10.94 -8.33 -4.70
CA GLY A 270 -10.09 -7.16 -4.82
C GLY A 270 -9.88 -6.73 -6.27
N ILE A 271 -9.29 -5.56 -6.47
CA ILE A 271 -9.06 -5.03 -7.81
C ILE A 271 -7.94 -5.84 -8.45
N THR A 272 -8.23 -6.54 -9.55
CA THR A 272 -7.19 -7.23 -10.32
C THR A 272 -6.30 -6.18 -10.99
N PRO A 273 -4.99 -6.15 -10.70
CA PRO A 273 -4.10 -5.18 -11.30
C PRO A 273 -4.10 -5.32 -12.82
N SER A 274 -4.22 -4.19 -13.50
CA SER A 274 -4.21 -4.11 -14.95
C SER A 274 -3.53 -2.83 -15.38
N PHE A 275 -3.04 -2.80 -16.62
CA PHE A 275 -2.41 -1.60 -17.18
C PHE A 275 -3.38 -0.41 -17.30
N ALA A 276 -4.71 -0.65 -17.29
CA ALA A 276 -5.71 0.42 -17.25
C ALA A 276 -5.67 1.24 -15.95
N MET A 277 -5.05 0.73 -14.88
CA MET A 277 -4.88 1.47 -13.62
C MET A 277 -3.94 2.67 -13.71
N TRP A 278 -3.17 2.78 -14.79
CA TRP A 278 -2.34 3.95 -15.05
C TRP A 278 -3.16 5.14 -15.58
N GLU A 279 -4.39 4.91 -16.04
CA GLU A 279 -5.28 5.99 -16.51
C GLU A 279 -5.85 6.80 -15.34
N ASP A 280 -6.19 6.15 -14.22
CA ASP A 280 -6.67 6.77 -12.98
C ASP A 280 -5.61 6.74 -11.88
N LEU A 281 -4.54 7.53 -12.07
CA LEU A 281 -3.37 7.49 -11.19
C LEU A 281 -3.67 8.04 -9.78
N SER A 282 -3.53 7.18 -8.76
CA SER A 282 -3.62 7.57 -7.35
C SER A 282 -2.27 8.10 -6.87
N LEU A 283 -2.15 9.44 -6.79
CA LEU A 283 -0.95 10.11 -6.28
C LEU A 283 -0.58 9.65 -4.85
N PHE A 284 -1.58 9.33 -4.03
CA PHE A 284 -1.36 8.81 -2.69
C PHE A 284 -0.70 7.43 -2.70
N ALA A 285 -1.21 6.50 -3.51
CA ALA A 285 -0.61 5.17 -3.64
C ALA A 285 0.82 5.23 -4.19
N LEU A 286 1.06 6.12 -5.17
CA LEU A 286 2.39 6.36 -5.72
C LEU A 286 3.35 6.93 -4.67
N ALA A 287 2.92 7.92 -3.89
CA ALA A 287 3.73 8.51 -2.82
C ALA A 287 4.09 7.48 -1.74
N CYS A 288 3.15 6.63 -1.33
CA CYS A 288 3.40 5.55 -0.38
C CYS A 288 4.40 4.52 -0.93
N ALA A 289 4.25 4.10 -2.19
CA ALA A 289 5.18 3.18 -2.84
C ALA A 289 6.60 3.79 -2.92
N ALA A 290 6.71 5.06 -3.33
CA ALA A 290 7.98 5.76 -3.42
C ALA A 290 8.65 5.98 -2.05
N MET A 291 7.85 6.17 -0.99
CA MET A 291 8.36 6.46 0.35
C MET A 291 9.18 5.31 0.95
N VAL A 292 8.74 4.06 0.75
CA VAL A 292 9.45 2.87 1.27
C VAL A 292 10.83 2.74 0.61
N ASP A 293 10.88 2.90 -0.71
CA ASP A 293 12.14 2.84 -1.47
C ASP A 293 13.05 4.03 -1.16
N PHE A 294 12.46 5.23 -1.00
CA PHE A 294 13.19 6.42 -0.58
C PHE A 294 13.85 6.25 0.78
N PHE A 295 13.14 5.72 1.79
CA PHE A 295 13.73 5.47 3.10
C PHE A 295 14.80 4.38 3.06
N THR A 296 14.62 3.34 2.23
CA THR A 296 15.63 2.31 2.02
C THR A 296 16.91 2.90 1.44
N LEU A 297 16.79 3.77 0.43
CA LEU A 297 17.92 4.46 -0.17
C LEU A 297 18.60 5.40 0.83
N VAL A 298 17.85 6.25 1.51
CA VAL A 298 18.41 7.25 2.45
C VAL A 298 19.13 6.58 3.61
N LEU A 299 18.56 5.51 4.18
CA LEU A 299 19.18 4.79 5.30
C LEU A 299 20.40 3.99 4.84
N SER A 300 20.36 3.37 3.65
CA SER A 300 21.51 2.67 3.07
C SER A 300 22.66 3.64 2.76
N TYR A 301 22.34 4.80 2.19
CA TYR A 301 23.30 5.88 1.96
C TYR A 301 23.91 6.37 3.29
N ARG A 302 23.08 6.57 4.32
CA ARG A 302 23.54 7.03 5.64
C ARG A 302 24.45 6.01 6.36
N LEU A 303 24.22 4.71 6.16
CA LEU A 303 25.04 3.64 6.76
C LEU A 303 26.51 3.78 6.39
N GLU A 304 26.82 4.24 5.18
CA GLU A 304 28.19 4.42 4.70
C GLU A 304 28.84 5.73 5.17
N PHE A 305 28.08 6.82 5.27
CA PHE A 305 28.61 8.09 5.79
C PHE A 305 28.85 8.09 7.31
N SER A 306 28.20 7.18 8.04
CA SER A 306 28.35 7.09 9.48
C SER A 306 29.51 6.13 9.81
N ALA A 307 30.69 6.64 10.20
CA ALA A 307 31.90 5.87 10.55
C ALA A 307 31.75 5.03 11.85
N PRO A 308 32.08 3.71 11.92
CA PRO A 308 31.87 2.80 13.07
C PRO A 308 32.15 3.37 14.47
N GLY A 309 31.09 3.80 15.17
CA GLY A 309 31.09 4.25 16.57
C GLY A 309 31.85 5.57 16.83
N PRO A 310 31.45 6.35 17.86
CA PRO A 310 32.33 7.40 18.35
C PRO A 310 33.61 6.77 18.92
N LEU A 311 34.79 7.30 18.56
CA LEU A 311 36.05 6.92 19.20
C LEU A 311 35.98 7.27 20.69
N THR A 312 36.43 6.36 21.55
CA THR A 312 36.65 6.70 22.97
C THR A 312 37.71 7.79 23.09
N GLU A 313 37.76 8.54 24.20
CA GLU A 313 38.78 9.61 24.35
C GLU A 313 40.22 9.06 24.21
N GLU A 314 40.49 7.84 24.67
CA GLU A 314 41.77 7.15 24.48
C GLU A 314 42.04 6.84 23.00
N GLU A 315 41.03 6.36 22.27
CA GLU A 315 41.13 6.08 20.84
C GLU A 315 41.29 7.36 20.00
N LYS A 316 40.70 8.48 20.42
CA LYS A 316 40.89 9.79 19.78
C LYS A 316 42.33 10.28 19.90
N VAL A 317 42.91 10.15 21.10
CA VAL A 317 44.33 10.52 21.34
C VAL A 317 45.26 9.62 20.53
N LEU A 318 45.00 8.31 20.51
CA LEU A 318 45.77 7.35 19.72
C LEU A 318 45.69 7.64 18.21
N ALA A 319 44.49 7.97 17.70
CA ALA A 319 44.26 8.38 16.32
C ALA A 319 45.06 9.65 15.98
N PHE A 320 44.98 10.67 16.83
CA PHE A 320 45.69 11.94 16.63
C PHE A 320 47.21 11.76 16.62
N GLN A 321 47.75 11.04 17.60
CA GLN A 321 49.19 10.76 17.68
C GLN A 321 49.68 9.88 16.52
N GLY A 322 48.87 8.93 16.07
CA GLY A 322 49.17 8.10 14.90
C GLY A 322 49.18 8.91 13.60
N LEU A 323 48.20 9.81 13.41
CA LEU A 323 48.13 10.68 12.24
C LEU A 323 49.27 11.69 12.18
N ARG A 324 49.79 12.15 13.33
CA ARG A 324 50.95 13.05 13.42
C ARG A 324 52.26 12.44 12.90
N GLN A 325 52.33 11.11 12.77
CA GLN A 325 53.51 10.41 12.22
C GLN A 325 53.62 10.52 10.70
N PHE A 326 52.56 10.98 10.04
CA PHE A 326 52.55 11.29 8.62
C PHE A 326 52.93 12.76 8.42
N SER A 327 53.84 13.04 7.49
CA SER A 327 54.36 14.39 7.21
C SER A 327 53.84 14.95 5.89
N GLU A 328 53.33 14.09 5.01
CA GLU A 328 52.91 14.43 3.65
C GLU A 328 51.38 14.37 3.57
N PHE A 329 50.76 15.53 3.78
CA PHE A 329 49.33 15.72 3.54
C PHE A 329 49.16 16.57 2.27
N ALA A 330 48.31 16.10 1.37
CA ALA A 330 47.87 16.83 0.19
C ALA A 330 46.36 17.06 0.27
N ILE A 331 45.87 18.08 -0.42
CA ILE A 331 44.43 18.24 -0.65
C ILE A 331 44.14 17.59 -2.00
N ASN A 332 43.27 16.58 -2.00
CA ASN A 332 42.86 15.87 -3.20
C ASN A 332 41.84 16.71 -4.01
N ASP A 333 41.54 16.30 -5.24
CA ASP A 333 40.51 16.88 -6.13
C ASP A 333 39.09 16.93 -5.51
N ASN A 334 38.90 16.21 -4.40
CA ASN A 334 37.67 16.20 -3.60
C ASN A 334 37.65 17.26 -2.48
N ASP A 335 38.64 18.16 -2.39
CA ASP A 335 38.83 19.12 -1.29
C ASP A 335 39.04 18.45 0.09
N GLU A 336 39.44 17.17 0.10
CA GLU A 336 39.68 16.36 1.30
C GLU A 336 41.20 16.16 1.53
N LEU A 337 41.62 16.05 2.79
CA LEU A 337 43.00 15.74 3.17
C LEU A 337 43.33 14.29 2.83
N GLU A 338 44.29 14.09 1.94
CA GLU A 338 44.86 12.80 1.54
C GLU A 338 46.29 12.68 2.05
N PHE A 339 46.69 11.47 2.44
CA PHE A 339 48.08 11.16 2.74
C PHE A 339 48.48 9.78 2.19
N VAL A 340 49.77 9.65 1.87
CA VAL A 340 50.37 8.41 1.39
C VAL A 340 50.86 7.61 2.59
N PHE A 341 50.46 6.34 2.68
CA PHE A 341 50.83 5.47 3.81
C PHE A 341 51.91 4.44 3.48
N GLU A 342 52.26 4.25 2.20
CA GLU A 342 53.39 3.41 1.81
C GLU A 342 54.74 4.08 2.07
N LYS A 343 55.78 3.28 2.35
CA LYS A 343 57.16 3.76 2.47
C LYS A 343 57.61 4.51 1.24
N THR A 344 58.17 5.69 1.46
CA THR A 344 59.01 6.36 0.46
C THR A 344 60.25 5.52 0.15
N GLU A 345 60.85 5.69 -1.03
CA GLU A 345 62.03 4.92 -1.43
C GLU A 345 63.22 5.12 -0.46
N LEU A 346 63.32 6.32 0.13
CA LEU A 346 64.29 6.67 1.17
C LEU A 346 64.05 5.92 2.49
N GLU A 347 62.79 5.75 2.91
CA GLU A 347 62.44 4.99 4.13
C GLU A 347 62.61 3.47 3.94
N ARG A 348 62.37 2.96 2.73
CA ARG A 348 62.71 1.57 2.37
C ARG A 348 64.21 1.32 2.48
N ALA A 349 65.02 2.25 1.96
CA ALA A 349 66.48 2.16 2.02
C ALA A 349 67.02 2.20 3.46
N LYS A 350 66.36 2.94 4.37
CA LYS A 350 66.75 3.07 5.79
C LYS A 350 66.12 2.04 6.74
N ARG A 351 65.27 1.13 6.25
CA ARG A 351 64.57 0.10 7.05
C ARG A 351 63.79 0.65 8.26
N TYR A 352 63.11 1.78 8.12
CA TYR A 352 62.24 2.28 9.20
C TYR A 352 61.09 1.29 9.51
N PRO A 353 60.72 1.12 10.79
CA PRO A 353 59.58 0.28 11.19
C PRO A 353 58.25 1.02 10.95
N ASP A 354 57.37 0.40 10.15
CA ASP A 354 56.09 1.00 9.71
C ASP A 354 54.89 0.52 10.52
N TRP A 355 55.13 -0.34 11.51
CA TRP A 355 54.07 -1.00 12.25
C TRP A 355 53.03 -0.01 12.79
N ASN A 356 53.48 1.10 13.37
CA ASN A 356 52.58 2.11 13.93
C ASN A 356 51.77 2.84 12.85
N ARG A 357 52.38 3.20 11.71
CA ARG A 357 51.69 3.83 10.57
C ARG A 357 50.64 2.90 9.98
N MET A 358 51.00 1.65 9.71
CA MET A 358 50.06 0.65 9.19
C MET A 358 48.95 0.33 10.18
N PHE A 359 49.26 0.26 11.48
CA PHE A 359 48.27 0.06 12.53
C PHE A 359 47.28 1.22 12.61
N THR A 360 47.74 2.47 12.61
CA THR A 360 46.86 3.66 12.63
C THR A 360 45.97 3.70 11.40
N VAL A 361 46.52 3.46 10.21
CA VAL A 361 45.76 3.43 8.97
C VAL A 361 44.74 2.29 8.99
N ALA A 362 45.13 1.08 9.38
CA ALA A 362 44.21 -0.06 9.49
C ALA A 362 43.12 0.18 10.55
N PHE A 363 43.47 0.76 11.70
CA PHE A 363 42.53 1.11 12.76
C PHE A 363 41.49 2.13 12.28
N LEU A 364 41.94 3.22 11.66
CA LEU A 364 41.06 4.28 11.19
C LEU A 364 40.24 3.89 9.95
N LEU A 365 40.80 3.09 9.03
CA LEU A 365 40.06 2.50 7.92
C LEU A 365 38.97 1.54 8.42
N ASN A 366 39.31 0.65 9.35
CA ASN A 366 38.35 -0.30 9.94
C ASN A 366 37.25 0.41 10.73
N ARG A 367 37.56 1.59 11.30
CA ARG A 367 36.59 2.46 11.97
C ARG A 367 35.92 3.48 11.04
N GLY A 368 36.19 3.45 9.73
CA GLY A 368 35.58 4.33 8.71
C GLY A 368 35.91 5.81 8.84
N PHE A 369 36.98 6.16 9.55
CA PHE A 369 37.48 7.53 9.67
C PHE A 369 38.45 7.91 8.54
N LEU A 370 38.93 6.92 7.80
CA LEU A 370 39.66 7.08 6.55
C LEU A 370 38.91 6.37 5.44
N ARG A 371 39.03 6.87 4.21
CA ARG A 371 38.54 6.24 2.98
C ARG A 371 39.71 5.92 2.08
N LYS A 372 39.62 4.81 1.35
CA LYS A 372 40.69 4.36 0.46
C LYS A 372 40.52 5.03 -0.91
N VAL A 373 41.51 5.83 -1.32
CA VAL A 373 41.52 6.52 -2.62
C VAL A 373 42.26 5.67 -3.66
N SER A 374 43.42 5.11 -3.29
CA SER A 374 44.23 4.25 -4.14
C SER A 374 44.80 3.07 -3.36
N GLU A 375 45.59 2.21 -4.01
CA GLU A 375 46.34 1.17 -3.29
C GLU A 375 47.36 1.73 -2.29
N ARG A 376 47.76 3.00 -2.44
CA ARG A 376 48.87 3.61 -1.70
C ARG A 376 48.47 4.81 -0.85
N SER A 377 47.25 5.31 -1.00
CA SER A 377 46.79 6.54 -0.37
C SER A 377 45.38 6.43 0.21
N VAL A 378 45.15 7.23 1.24
CA VAL A 378 43.89 7.30 1.99
C VAL A 378 43.51 8.76 2.22
N GLU A 379 42.22 9.06 2.17
CA GLU A 379 41.66 10.38 2.46
C GLU A 379 40.91 10.39 3.79
N PHE A 380 40.80 11.58 4.39
CA PHE A 380 40.08 11.80 5.62
C PHE A 380 38.57 11.67 5.37
N ALA A 381 37.86 10.95 6.23
CA ALA A 381 36.42 11.04 6.27
C ALA A 381 35.98 12.38 6.91
N PRO A 382 34.85 12.98 6.51
CA PRO A 382 34.35 14.24 7.09
C PRO A 382 34.23 14.23 8.63
N ASN A 383 33.98 13.04 9.21
CA ASN A 383 33.82 12.85 10.65
C ASN A 383 35.16 12.91 11.42
N LEU A 384 36.31 12.80 10.74
CA LEU A 384 37.63 12.82 11.35
C LEU A 384 38.10 14.25 11.66
N TYR A 385 37.75 15.23 10.82
CA TYR A 385 38.10 16.65 11.01
C TYR A 385 37.69 17.24 12.36
N PRO A 386 36.43 17.11 12.84
CA PRO A 386 36.06 17.69 14.12
C PRO A 386 36.79 17.04 15.31
N ILE A 387 37.11 15.74 15.21
CA ILE A 387 37.86 15.02 16.24
C ILE A 387 39.30 15.54 16.29
N MET A 388 39.95 15.67 15.12
CA MET A 388 41.30 16.20 15.03
C MET A 388 41.37 17.65 15.51
N ALA A 389 40.40 18.49 15.14
CA ALA A 389 40.31 19.87 15.60
C ALA A 389 40.10 19.98 17.12
N GLU A 390 39.32 19.06 17.72
CA GLU A 390 39.14 18.98 19.17
C GLU A 390 40.45 18.60 19.88
N CYS A 391 41.18 17.59 19.37
CA CYS A 391 42.48 17.19 19.90
C CYS A 391 43.53 18.30 19.81
N MET A 392 43.62 19.00 18.67
CA MET A 392 44.53 20.15 18.49
C MET A 392 44.21 21.31 19.43
N ARG A 393 42.92 21.54 19.76
CA ARG A 393 42.50 22.62 20.69
C ARG A 393 42.75 22.29 22.16
N LYS A 394 42.77 21.01 22.54
CA LYS A 394 42.99 20.56 23.93
C LYS A 394 44.47 20.51 24.33
N GLU A 395 45.41 20.74 23.42
CA GLU A 395 46.84 20.75 23.70
C GLU A 395 47.27 22.16 24.22
N PRO A 396 47.57 22.36 25.52
CA PRO A 396 48.36 23.51 25.93
C PRO A 396 49.82 23.30 25.49
N ALA A 397 50.51 24.38 25.17
CA ALA A 397 51.86 24.45 24.59
C ALA A 397 53.01 23.92 25.47
N GLN A 398 52.91 22.70 26.00
CA GLN A 398 53.95 22.03 26.78
C GLN A 398 54.06 20.55 26.41
N ALA A 399 54.71 20.27 25.28
CA ALA A 399 55.38 19.00 25.06
C ALA A 399 56.68 19.31 24.31
N GLY A 400 57.81 19.22 25.02
CA GLY A 400 59.14 19.30 24.42
C GLY A 400 59.42 18.11 23.49
N PRO A 401 60.55 18.12 22.76
CA PRO A 401 60.74 17.28 21.56
C PRO A 401 60.94 15.78 21.79
N ASP A 402 60.79 15.24 23.01
CA ASP A 402 61.36 13.94 23.38
C ASP A 402 60.40 12.85 23.87
N GLU A 403 59.07 13.05 23.86
CA GLU A 403 58.15 11.93 24.09
C GLU A 403 57.83 11.20 22.78
N GLY A 404 58.87 10.61 22.19
CA GLY A 404 58.75 9.56 21.20
C GLY A 404 58.06 8.35 21.82
N ILE A 405 57.07 7.83 21.09
CA ILE A 405 56.40 6.53 21.23
C ILE A 405 57.22 5.54 22.08
N SER A 406 56.82 5.28 23.33
CA SER A 406 57.23 4.02 23.96
C SER A 406 56.36 2.93 23.36
N GLU A 407 56.95 1.96 22.66
CA GLU A 407 56.29 0.72 22.22
C GLU A 407 55.44 0.07 23.33
N GLY A 408 55.76 0.37 24.60
CA GLY A 408 55.01 -0.06 25.77
C GLY A 408 53.57 0.46 25.85
N ASN A 409 53.25 1.68 25.40
CA ASN A 409 51.89 2.22 25.54
C ASN A 409 50.91 1.57 24.55
N ILE A 410 51.36 1.32 23.32
CA ILE A 410 50.56 0.62 22.30
C ILE A 410 50.44 -0.88 22.66
N ARG A 411 51.52 -1.52 23.12
CA ARG A 411 51.46 -2.90 23.62
C ARG A 411 50.50 -3.06 24.79
N ARG A 412 50.52 -2.17 25.78
CA ARG A 412 49.60 -2.22 26.92
C ARG A 412 48.13 -2.07 26.51
N PHE A 413 47.83 -1.20 25.53
CA PHE A 413 46.46 -1.06 25.03
C PHE A 413 45.98 -2.32 24.28
N ILE A 414 46.86 -2.94 23.48
CA ILE A 414 46.56 -4.20 22.80
C ILE A 414 46.39 -5.35 23.81
N GLU A 415 47.25 -5.42 24.83
CA GLU A 415 47.16 -6.42 25.90
C GLU A 415 45.87 -6.25 26.72
N SER A 416 45.46 -5.02 27.04
CA SER A 416 44.20 -4.77 27.75
C SER A 416 42.97 -5.15 26.92
N LYS A 417 42.97 -4.81 25.62
CA LYS A 417 41.91 -5.22 24.68
C LYS A 417 41.89 -6.72 24.37
N ALA A 418 43.05 -7.37 24.39
CA ALA A 418 43.14 -8.83 24.22
C ALA A 418 42.62 -9.59 25.44
N HIS A 419 42.79 -9.03 26.65
CA HIS A 419 42.19 -9.56 27.87
C HIS A 419 40.67 -9.35 27.93
N GLU A 420 40.15 -8.21 27.50
CA GLU A 420 38.69 -7.95 27.40
C GLU A 420 37.96 -8.88 26.43
N ARG A 421 38.64 -9.42 25.41
CA ARG A 421 38.05 -10.35 24.43
C ARG A 421 38.11 -11.83 24.84
N ARG A 422 38.83 -12.16 25.93
CA ARG A 422 38.98 -13.53 26.46
C ARG A 422 38.14 -13.79 27.71
N ALA A 423 37.54 -12.76 28.30
CA ALA A 423 36.46 -12.85 29.27
C ALA A 423 35.11 -12.75 28.53
#